data_AF-A0A7H0IJ94-F1
#
_entry.id   AF-A0A7H0IJ94-F1
#
_cell.length_a   1.000
_cell.length_b   1.000
_cell.length_c   1.000
_cell.angle_alpha   90.00
_cell.angle_beta   90.00
_cell.angle_gamma   90.00
#
_symmetry.space_group_name_H-M   'P 1'
#
loop_
_entity.id
_entity.type
_entity.pdbx_description
1 polymer ?
#
loop_
_entity_poly.entity_id
_entity_poly.type
_entity_poly.pdbx_seq_one_letter_code
_entity_poly.pdbx_strand_id
1 'polypeptide(L)'
;MGGVPEAYFLTGSTVRTFNIDTDSADPDFDQQLADTWAGLPPGWEEGIDGAVDLGQGYLYVFRGAEYVRIPYETREVEADYPLPISGNWAGLAFETIDAVMNWGDGKLYFFCGAQYARYDLPGDRQDPGYPKPIADGWSGVDAGWVGSGLDGALNPGNGHAYFFKGTQYVSVDWRTKRQDGVPQTVSEQWAGLVGPYDAVWSAAASAPSKVGDFVARYGSYADASESATGVPALVTLGQAALESGWGEKAPGNNFFGVKAKASDPPETRQLVRTHEVLSRPDVQFPEVISVTPRPDGRYDYDVRDWFRVYPSPEEAFSAHGEFLRGNSRYAPAFEHTGDPYAFARAVAAAGYATAPNYSDVLASTMRSIEAHR
;
A
#
# COMPACT_ATOMS: atom_id res chain seq x y z
N MET A 1 -10.30 13.83 11.43
CA MET A 1 -9.45 14.92 10.91
C MET A 1 -8.34 14.23 10.15
N GLY A 2 -8.44 14.17 8.82
CA GLY A 2 -7.43 13.50 7.99
C GLY A 2 -6.14 14.32 8.04
N GLY A 3 -5.04 13.67 8.41
CA GLY A 3 -3.73 14.31 8.50
C GLY A 3 -3.31 14.88 7.15
N VAL A 4 -2.77 16.09 7.19
CA VAL A 4 -2.14 16.72 6.03
C VAL A 4 -0.92 15.87 5.63
N PRO A 5 -0.64 15.64 4.33
CA PRO A 5 0.57 14.96 3.87
C PRO A 5 1.83 15.76 4.29
N GLU A 6 2.41 15.38 5.43
CA GLU A 6 3.62 16.00 5.97
C GLU A 6 4.87 15.21 5.55
N ALA A 7 5.83 15.93 4.97
CA ALA A 7 7.20 15.48 4.79
C ALA A 7 8.12 16.21 5.77
N TYR A 8 9.18 15.53 6.19
CA TYR A 8 10.15 16.03 7.15
C TYR A 8 11.54 16.00 6.52
N PHE A 9 12.28 17.09 6.70
CA PHE A 9 13.61 17.31 6.16
C PHE A 9 14.56 17.67 7.29
N LEU A 10 15.60 16.86 7.49
CA LEU A 10 16.59 17.05 8.54
C LEU A 10 17.87 17.68 7.98
N THR A 11 18.38 18.70 8.66
CA THR A 11 19.73 19.23 8.47
C THR A 11 20.39 19.45 9.83
N GLY A 12 21.45 18.71 10.11
CA GLY A 12 22.05 18.57 11.43
C GLY A 12 21.04 18.02 12.44
N SER A 13 20.73 18.84 13.45
CA SER A 13 19.74 18.54 14.47
C SER A 13 18.36 19.16 14.19
N THR A 14 18.19 19.91 13.09
CA THR A 14 16.96 20.66 12.82
C THR A 14 16.05 19.94 11.83
N VAL A 15 14.86 19.58 12.29
CA VAL A 15 13.77 19.02 11.47
C VAL A 15 12.86 20.15 11.00
N ARG A 16 12.68 20.25 9.69
CA ARG A 16 11.70 21.13 9.05
C ARG A 16 10.57 20.32 8.46
N THR A 17 9.33 20.73 8.73
CA THR A 17 8.15 20.15 8.09
C THR A 17 7.81 20.86 6.78
N PHE A 18 7.36 20.07 5.81
CA PHE A 18 6.88 20.54 4.53
C PHE A 18 5.49 19.98 4.26
N ASN A 19 4.55 20.88 3.98
CA ASN A 19 3.21 20.52 3.55
C ASN A 19 3.22 20.35 2.03
N ILE A 20 3.03 19.11 1.59
CA ILE A 20 3.10 18.73 0.17
C ILE A 20 1.92 19.27 -0.62
N ASP A 21 0.75 19.41 0.01
CA ASP A 21 -0.47 19.90 -0.65
C ASP A 21 -0.44 21.41 -0.90
N THR A 22 0.16 22.16 0.02
CA THR A 22 0.26 23.63 -0.08
C THR A 22 1.60 24.09 -0.64
N ASP A 23 2.51 23.16 -0.95
CA ASP A 23 3.85 23.42 -1.48
C ASP A 23 4.62 24.44 -0.63
N SER A 24 4.55 24.28 0.70
CA SER A 24 5.10 25.23 1.64
C SER A 24 5.74 24.55 2.84
N ALA A 25 6.99 24.91 3.14
CA ALA A 25 7.54 24.71 4.46
C ALA A 25 6.80 25.58 5.48
N ASP A 26 6.56 25.06 6.68
CA ASP A 26 6.13 25.89 7.81
C ASP A 26 7.36 26.67 8.31
N PRO A 27 7.42 28.00 8.11
CA PRO A 27 8.59 28.80 8.48
C PRO A 27 8.77 28.92 9.99
N ASP A 28 7.75 28.59 10.79
CA ASP A 28 7.77 28.65 12.26
C ASP A 28 8.00 27.27 12.90
N PHE A 29 8.15 26.21 12.10
CA PHE A 29 8.30 24.82 12.54
C PHE A 29 9.69 24.25 12.23
N ASP A 30 10.73 24.92 12.73
CA ASP A 30 12.06 24.30 12.88
C ASP A 30 12.13 23.70 14.28
N GLN A 31 12.06 22.37 14.37
CA GLN A 31 12.19 21.65 15.65
C GLN A 31 13.56 21.03 15.77
N GLN A 32 14.11 20.99 16.98
CA GLN A 32 15.28 20.16 17.24
C GLN A 32 14.86 18.71 17.34
N LEU A 33 15.67 17.80 16.81
CA LEU A 33 15.43 16.35 16.82
C LEU A 33 15.10 15.84 18.24
N ALA A 34 15.84 16.34 19.23
CA ALA A 34 15.66 16.01 20.65
C ALA A 34 14.39 16.59 21.28
N ASP A 35 13.84 17.67 20.71
CA ASP A 35 12.56 18.23 21.14
C ASP A 35 11.39 17.50 20.47
N THR A 36 11.62 16.92 19.28
CA THR A 36 10.62 16.14 18.53
C THR A 36 10.44 14.74 19.12
N TRP A 37 11.53 14.08 19.52
CA TRP A 37 11.50 12.73 20.10
C TRP A 37 12.36 12.58 21.34
N ALA A 38 11.76 12.06 22.40
CA ALA A 38 12.44 11.76 23.66
C ALA A 38 13.18 10.42 23.61
N GLY A 39 14.24 10.29 24.41
CA GLY A 39 14.94 9.02 24.60
C GLY A 39 15.87 8.61 23.46
N LEU A 40 16.20 9.53 22.54
CA LEU A 40 17.20 9.26 21.49
C LEU A 40 18.53 8.79 22.12
N PRO A 41 19.20 7.77 21.52
CA PRO A 41 20.50 7.32 22.01
C PRO A 41 21.55 8.44 21.98
N PRO A 42 22.54 8.45 22.88
CA PRO A 42 23.53 9.52 22.93
C PRO A 42 24.21 9.77 21.59
N GLY A 43 24.24 11.04 21.19
CA GLY A 43 24.78 11.50 19.92
C GLY A 43 23.74 11.57 18.80
N TRP A 44 22.64 10.80 18.86
CA TRP A 44 21.61 10.76 17.81
C TRP A 44 20.88 12.10 17.65
N GLU A 45 20.84 12.92 18.70
CA GLU A 45 20.35 14.29 18.67
C GLU A 45 21.06 15.21 17.65
N GLU A 46 22.26 14.84 17.20
CA GLU A 46 23.05 15.61 16.23
C GLU A 46 22.71 15.28 14.76
N GLY A 47 21.93 14.22 14.50
CA GLY A 47 21.57 13.79 13.14
C GLY A 47 21.21 12.31 13.05
N ILE A 48 20.60 11.90 11.94
CA ILE A 48 20.24 10.50 11.65
C ILE A 48 20.47 10.24 10.16
N ASP A 49 20.59 8.97 9.77
CA ASP A 49 20.85 8.59 8.37
C ASP A 49 19.54 8.27 7.61
N GLY A 50 18.44 8.07 8.32
CA GLY A 50 17.16 7.81 7.70
C GLY A 50 16.04 7.60 8.71
N ALA A 51 14.82 7.83 8.28
CA ALA A 51 13.63 7.51 9.05
C ALA A 51 12.52 7.02 8.12
N VAL A 52 11.64 6.16 8.62
CA VAL A 52 10.49 5.68 7.85
C VAL A 52 9.34 5.32 8.77
N ASP A 53 8.15 5.73 8.38
CA ASP A 53 6.91 5.26 8.97
C ASP A 53 6.41 4.05 8.15
N LEU A 54 6.03 2.99 8.86
CA LEU A 54 5.55 1.75 8.25
C LEU A 54 4.01 1.69 8.14
N GLY A 55 3.29 2.69 8.64
CA GLY A 55 1.83 2.68 8.76
C GLY A 55 1.34 1.82 9.94
N GLN A 56 2.19 1.64 10.95
CA GLN A 56 1.95 0.77 12.11
C GLN A 56 1.88 1.54 13.44
N GLY A 57 1.83 2.87 13.39
CA GLY A 57 1.83 3.72 14.59
C GLY A 57 3.22 4.00 15.17
N TYR A 58 4.29 3.66 14.45
CA TYR A 58 5.67 3.88 14.86
C TYR A 58 6.50 4.52 13.76
N LEU A 59 7.41 5.40 14.16
CA LEU A 59 8.53 5.85 13.34
C LEU A 59 9.75 4.97 13.63
N TYR A 60 10.39 4.47 12.58
CA TYR A 60 11.68 3.79 12.65
C TYR A 60 12.76 4.77 12.23
N VAL A 61 13.78 4.95 13.06
CA VAL A 61 14.85 5.92 12.86
C VAL A 61 16.18 5.18 12.86
N PHE A 62 17.06 5.48 11.91
CA PHE A 62 18.30 4.76 11.66
C PHE A 62 19.50 5.69 11.79
N ARG A 63 20.58 5.19 12.39
CA ARG A 63 21.88 5.85 12.39
C ARG A 63 22.99 4.82 12.55
N GLY A 64 24.01 4.91 11.72
CA GLY A 64 25.08 3.94 11.61
C GLY A 64 24.52 2.54 11.35
N ALA A 65 24.94 1.58 12.17
CA ALA A 65 24.53 0.18 12.05
C ALA A 65 23.30 -0.20 12.89
N GLU A 66 22.60 0.81 13.42
CA GLU A 66 21.55 0.63 14.42
C GLU A 66 20.28 1.39 14.04
N TYR A 67 19.17 1.02 14.67
CA TYR A 67 17.89 1.71 14.54
C TYR A 67 17.18 1.79 15.89
N VAL A 68 16.28 2.76 16.02
CA VAL A 68 15.32 2.88 17.13
C VAL A 68 13.89 2.86 16.60
N ARG A 69 12.94 2.50 17.46
CA ARG A 69 11.50 2.59 17.18
C ARG A 69 10.83 3.55 18.15
N ILE A 70 10.00 4.45 17.62
CA ILE A 70 9.37 5.54 18.36
C ILE A 70 7.85 5.48 18.11
N PRO A 71 7.01 5.18 19.10
CA PRO A 71 5.55 5.21 18.95
C PRO A 71 5.09 6.66 18.78
N TYR A 72 4.18 6.93 17.84
CA TYR A 72 3.64 8.29 17.66
C TYR A 72 2.81 8.77 18.84
N GLU A 73 2.23 7.83 19.61
CA GLU A 73 1.44 8.12 20.80
C GLU A 73 2.29 8.75 21.92
N THR A 74 3.48 8.18 22.17
CA THR A 74 4.36 8.60 23.27
C THR A 74 5.45 9.57 22.83
N ARG A 75 5.88 9.50 21.56
CA ARG A 75 7.04 10.22 21.01
C ARG A 75 8.33 9.97 21.81
N GLU A 76 8.45 8.79 22.40
CA GLU A 76 9.59 8.36 23.19
C GLU A 76 10.14 7.06 22.59
N VAL A 77 11.45 6.96 22.44
CA VAL A 77 12.12 5.72 22.01
C VAL A 77 11.70 4.58 22.92
N GLU A 78 11.27 3.47 22.34
CA GLU A 78 10.88 2.29 23.11
C GLU A 78 12.07 1.72 23.90
N ALA A 79 11.75 1.05 25.01
CA ALA A 79 12.74 0.31 25.77
C ALA A 79 13.45 -0.75 24.89
N ASP A 80 14.70 -1.04 25.23
CA ASP A 80 15.59 -2.02 24.57
C ASP A 80 16.18 -1.57 23.20
N TYR A 81 15.93 -0.33 22.79
CA TYR A 81 16.62 0.32 21.67
C TYR A 81 17.84 1.15 22.13
N PRO A 82 18.86 1.35 21.27
CA PRO A 82 18.92 0.95 19.85
C PRO A 82 19.20 -0.54 19.65
N LEU A 83 18.75 -1.06 18.51
CA LEU A 83 19.01 -2.43 18.06
C LEU A 83 19.83 -2.41 16.77
N PRO A 84 20.68 -3.44 16.52
CA PRO A 84 21.43 -3.53 15.28
C PRO A 84 20.48 -3.75 14.09
N ILE A 85 20.77 -3.14 12.95
CA ILE A 85 20.03 -3.39 11.70
C ILE A 85 20.18 -4.86 11.31
N SER A 86 21.42 -5.35 11.33
CA SER A 86 21.74 -6.75 11.05
C SER A 86 21.09 -7.68 12.07
N GLY A 87 20.33 -8.67 11.58
CA GLY A 87 19.62 -9.65 12.39
C GLY A 87 18.23 -9.24 12.86
N ASN A 88 17.89 -7.94 12.83
CA ASN A 88 16.54 -7.45 13.14
C ASN A 88 15.72 -7.08 11.90
N TRP A 89 16.38 -6.79 10.78
CA TRP A 89 15.75 -6.67 9.46
C TRP A 89 16.09 -7.91 8.64
N ALA A 90 15.19 -8.89 8.59
CA ALA A 90 15.54 -10.24 8.16
C ALA A 90 16.03 -10.29 6.71
N GLY A 91 17.28 -10.73 6.54
CA GLY A 91 17.92 -10.86 5.24
C GLY A 91 18.25 -9.52 4.56
N LEU A 92 18.08 -8.38 5.24
CA LEU A 92 18.51 -7.09 4.72
C LEU A 92 20.04 -7.13 4.54
N ALA A 93 20.50 -6.87 3.33
CA ALA A 93 21.90 -7.02 2.96
C ALA A 93 22.80 -5.86 3.43
N PHE A 94 22.21 -4.78 3.94
CA PHE A 94 22.93 -3.58 4.32
C PHE A 94 23.15 -3.51 5.83
N GLU A 95 24.35 -3.11 6.22
CA GLU A 95 24.70 -2.85 7.62
C GLU A 95 24.34 -1.44 8.04
N THR A 96 24.38 -0.48 7.11
CA THR A 96 23.96 0.93 7.28
C THR A 96 23.01 1.31 6.15
N ILE A 97 22.36 2.47 6.24
CA ILE A 97 21.49 2.98 5.17
C ILE A 97 21.83 4.45 4.92
N ASP A 98 21.61 4.90 3.68
CA ASP A 98 21.70 6.33 3.33
C ASP A 98 20.30 6.96 3.21
N ALA A 99 19.30 6.15 2.86
CA ALA A 99 17.91 6.54 2.83
C ALA A 99 17.00 5.32 2.94
N VAL A 100 15.78 5.53 3.40
CA VAL A 100 14.72 4.51 3.43
C VAL A 100 13.40 5.15 3.08
N MET A 101 12.58 4.44 2.32
CA MET A 101 11.30 4.94 1.84
C MET A 101 10.24 3.85 1.89
N ASN A 102 9.07 4.18 2.43
CA ASN A 102 7.88 3.35 2.31
C ASN A 102 7.20 3.59 0.96
N TRP A 103 7.00 2.54 0.19
CA TRP A 103 6.38 2.67 -1.13
C TRP A 103 4.85 2.72 -1.08
N GLY A 104 4.24 2.31 0.03
CA GLY A 104 2.79 2.21 0.18
C GLY A 104 2.19 0.91 -0.36
N ASP A 105 2.92 0.08 -1.11
CA ASP A 105 2.43 -1.23 -1.61
C ASP A 105 2.77 -2.41 -0.68
N GLY A 106 3.12 -2.11 0.59
CA GLY A 106 3.64 -3.10 1.52
C GLY A 106 5.14 -3.39 1.32
N LYS A 107 5.85 -2.61 0.50
CA LYS A 107 7.31 -2.69 0.36
C LYS A 107 8.00 -1.46 0.94
N LEU A 108 9.15 -1.71 1.58
CA LEU A 108 10.15 -0.67 1.83
C LEU A 108 11.26 -0.77 0.81
N TYR A 109 11.88 0.37 0.54
CA TYR A 109 13.08 0.46 -0.27
C TYR A 109 14.16 1.12 0.57
N PHE A 110 15.20 0.34 0.89
CA PHE A 110 16.40 0.80 1.57
C PHE A 110 17.46 1.11 0.52
N PHE A 111 18.19 2.21 0.69
CA PHE A 111 19.24 2.66 -0.22
C PHE A 111 20.57 2.71 0.54
N CYS A 112 21.63 2.19 -0.07
CA CYS A 112 22.98 2.24 0.48
C CYS A 112 24.00 2.23 -0.68
N GLY A 113 24.82 3.27 -0.74
CA GLY A 113 25.71 3.57 -1.86
C GLY A 113 24.96 3.52 -3.19
N ALA A 114 25.51 2.76 -4.15
CA ALA A 114 24.94 2.62 -5.48
C ALA A 114 23.81 1.56 -5.57
N GLN A 115 23.38 0.99 -4.44
CA GLN A 115 22.46 -0.13 -4.39
C GLN A 115 21.20 0.18 -3.59
N TYR A 116 20.17 -0.61 -3.84
CA TYR A 116 18.96 -0.61 -3.05
C TYR A 116 18.47 -2.03 -2.77
N ALA A 117 17.84 -2.21 -1.63
CA ALA A 117 17.16 -3.43 -1.22
C ALA A 117 15.65 -3.17 -1.15
N ARG A 118 14.86 -4.16 -1.56
CA ARG A 118 13.40 -4.12 -1.40
C ARG A 118 13.01 -5.08 -0.28
N TYR A 119 12.33 -4.56 0.73
CA TYR A 119 11.89 -5.30 1.90
C TYR A 119 10.38 -5.54 1.83
N ASP A 120 9.97 -6.79 2.06
CA ASP A 120 8.58 -7.22 2.13
C ASP A 120 8.06 -7.03 3.56
N LEU A 121 7.20 -6.02 3.80
CA LEU A 121 6.66 -5.80 5.15
C LEU A 121 5.79 -6.97 5.63
N PRO A 122 4.85 -7.52 4.84
CA PRO A 122 4.03 -8.65 5.29
C PRO A 122 4.84 -9.92 5.55
N GLY A 123 5.87 -10.17 4.74
CA GLY A 123 6.75 -11.34 4.87
C GLY A 123 7.92 -11.13 5.84
N ASP A 124 8.05 -9.93 6.39
CA ASP A 124 9.14 -9.46 7.25
C ASP A 124 10.52 -9.93 6.79
N ARG A 125 10.87 -9.64 5.53
CA ARG A 125 12.14 -10.05 4.95
C ARG A 125 12.51 -9.27 3.70
N GLN A 126 13.80 -9.22 3.39
CA GLN A 126 14.26 -8.78 2.08
C GLN A 126 13.72 -9.71 0.97
N ASP A 127 13.26 -9.13 -0.13
CA ASP A 127 12.85 -9.89 -1.31
C ASP A 127 14.06 -10.60 -1.97
N PRO A 128 13.90 -11.85 -2.45
CA PRO A 128 14.95 -12.54 -3.18
C PRO A 128 15.42 -11.78 -4.43
N GLY A 129 16.74 -11.80 -4.68
CA GLY A 129 17.35 -11.11 -5.83
C GLY A 129 17.67 -9.62 -5.59
N TYR A 130 17.56 -9.16 -4.33
CA TYR A 130 18.10 -7.90 -3.84
C TYR A 130 19.38 -8.15 -3.01
N PRO A 131 20.25 -7.13 -2.84
CA PRO A 131 20.14 -5.77 -3.34
C PRO A 131 20.43 -5.69 -4.86
N LYS A 132 19.96 -4.61 -5.49
CA LYS A 132 20.17 -4.30 -6.91
C LYS A 132 20.80 -2.93 -7.08
N PRO A 133 21.50 -2.65 -8.21
CA PRO A 133 21.92 -1.30 -8.53
C PRO A 133 20.73 -0.34 -8.59
N ILE A 134 20.85 0.86 -8.04
CA ILE A 134 19.78 1.88 -8.10
C ILE A 134 19.40 2.18 -9.55
N ALA A 135 20.41 2.30 -10.43
CA ALA A 135 20.21 2.58 -11.85
C ALA A 135 19.32 1.55 -12.59
N ASP A 136 19.26 0.29 -12.12
CA ASP A 136 18.44 -0.76 -12.74
C ASP A 136 16.97 -0.66 -12.35
N GLY A 137 16.69 -0.17 -11.14
CA GLY A 137 15.35 -0.10 -10.56
C GLY A 137 14.68 1.26 -10.66
N TRP A 138 15.48 2.30 -10.81
CA TRP A 138 15.09 3.70 -10.66
C TRP A 138 15.68 4.49 -11.82
N SER A 139 15.10 4.29 -13.01
CA SER A 139 15.49 5.03 -14.21
C SER A 139 15.24 6.51 -13.99
N GLY A 140 16.26 7.24 -13.54
CA GLY A 140 16.15 8.66 -13.21
C GLY A 140 17.08 9.19 -12.13
N VAL A 141 17.60 8.30 -11.30
CA VAL A 141 18.66 8.64 -10.36
C VAL A 141 20.00 8.42 -11.08
N ASP A 142 20.68 9.51 -11.45
CA ASP A 142 21.91 9.47 -12.24
C ASP A 142 23.00 8.62 -11.55
N ALA A 143 23.79 7.88 -12.34
CA ALA A 143 24.87 7.05 -11.83
C ALA A 143 25.92 7.86 -11.01
N GLY A 144 26.09 9.14 -11.34
CA GLY A 144 26.95 10.09 -10.64
C GLY A 144 26.41 10.57 -9.29
N TRP A 145 25.11 10.41 -9.02
CA TRP A 145 24.53 10.68 -7.68
C TRP A 145 24.71 9.50 -6.74
N VAL A 146 24.44 8.30 -7.22
CA VAL A 146 24.33 7.10 -6.39
C VAL A 146 25.68 6.51 -5.99
N GLY A 147 26.77 6.86 -6.67
CA GLY A 147 28.12 6.41 -6.30
C GLY A 147 28.54 6.80 -4.89
N SER A 148 27.95 7.87 -4.33
CA SER A 148 28.20 8.38 -2.98
C SER A 148 26.97 8.30 -2.07
N GLY A 149 25.98 7.46 -2.40
CA GLY A 149 24.74 7.31 -1.63
C GLY A 149 23.72 8.42 -1.88
N LEU A 150 22.49 8.25 -1.40
CA LEU A 150 21.44 9.27 -1.47
C LEU A 150 21.35 10.02 -0.14
N ASP A 151 20.97 11.29 -0.18
CA ASP A 151 20.78 12.10 1.03
C ASP A 151 19.34 11.97 1.59
N GLY A 152 18.44 11.41 0.79
CA GLY A 152 17.05 11.17 1.19
C GLY A 152 16.20 10.57 0.06
N ALA A 153 15.15 9.86 0.45
CA ALA A 153 14.15 9.30 -0.45
C ALA A 153 12.77 9.48 0.17
N LEU A 154 11.86 10.11 -0.58
CA LEU A 154 10.55 10.53 -0.09
C LEU A 154 9.44 10.03 -1.01
N ASN A 155 8.42 9.41 -0.44
CA ASN A 155 7.18 9.10 -1.13
C ASN A 155 6.00 9.73 -0.35
N PRO A 156 5.52 10.90 -0.78
CA PRO A 156 4.57 11.70 -0.01
C PRO A 156 3.10 11.55 -0.43
N GLY A 157 2.75 10.71 -1.40
CA GLY A 157 1.31 10.53 -1.75
C GLY A 157 0.81 11.08 -3.04
N ASN A 158 1.59 11.92 -3.66
CA ASN A 158 1.13 12.71 -4.78
C ASN A 158 1.34 12.04 -6.14
N GLY A 159 1.70 10.75 -6.14
CA GLY A 159 2.03 9.98 -7.34
C GLY A 159 3.48 10.14 -7.81
N HIS A 160 4.34 10.77 -7.03
CA HIS A 160 5.76 10.84 -7.34
C HIS A 160 6.59 10.40 -6.14
N ALA A 161 7.70 9.73 -6.42
CA ALA A 161 8.77 9.51 -5.45
C ALA A 161 9.90 10.49 -5.75
N TYR A 162 10.50 11.05 -4.70
CA TYR A 162 11.55 12.06 -4.80
C TYR A 162 12.84 11.54 -4.18
N PHE A 163 13.95 11.71 -4.89
CA PHE A 163 15.28 11.36 -4.39
C PHE A 163 16.14 12.60 -4.31
N PHE A 164 16.84 12.79 -3.20
CA PHE A 164 17.60 14.00 -2.89
C PHE A 164 19.11 13.71 -2.88
N LYS A 165 19.89 14.65 -3.43
CA LYS A 165 21.35 14.66 -3.34
C LYS A 165 21.87 16.09 -3.40
N GLY A 166 22.67 16.48 -2.42
CA GLY A 166 23.13 17.85 -2.27
C GLY A 166 21.95 18.81 -2.22
N THR A 167 21.99 19.84 -3.05
CA THR A 167 20.92 20.84 -3.19
C THR A 167 19.94 20.51 -4.32
N GLN A 168 19.95 19.27 -4.83
CA GLN A 168 19.14 18.85 -5.96
C GLN A 168 18.21 17.69 -5.57
N TYR A 169 17.14 17.52 -6.35
CA TYR A 169 16.30 16.33 -6.30
C TYR A 169 15.91 15.84 -7.71
N VAL A 170 15.49 14.58 -7.81
CA VAL A 170 14.80 14.02 -8.98
C VAL A 170 13.42 13.51 -8.57
N SER A 171 12.45 13.67 -9.47
CA SER A 171 11.10 13.09 -9.34
C SER A 171 10.98 11.85 -10.21
N VAL A 172 10.31 10.82 -9.70
CA VAL A 172 10.06 9.55 -10.38
C VAL A 172 8.56 9.25 -10.30
N ASP A 173 7.92 9.04 -11.44
CA ASP A 173 6.53 8.59 -11.51
C ASP A 173 6.40 7.24 -10.80
N TRP A 174 5.50 7.19 -9.83
CA TRP A 174 5.37 6.04 -8.94
C TRP A 174 4.89 4.77 -9.64
N ARG A 175 4.10 4.87 -10.72
CA ARG A 175 3.55 3.69 -11.40
C ARG A 175 4.56 3.05 -12.32
N THR A 176 5.31 3.89 -13.03
CA THR A 176 6.22 3.47 -14.10
C THR A 176 7.66 3.35 -13.62
N LYS A 177 7.99 3.94 -12.47
CA LYS A 177 9.36 4.07 -11.93
C LYS A 177 10.31 4.77 -12.90
N ARG A 178 9.77 5.68 -13.72
CA ARG A 178 10.52 6.47 -14.71
C ARG A 178 10.66 7.91 -14.22
N GLN A 179 11.83 8.49 -14.47
CA GLN A 179 12.11 9.88 -14.18
C GLN A 179 11.12 10.79 -14.88
N ASP A 180 10.65 11.78 -14.14
CA ASP A 180 10.02 12.95 -14.70
C ASP A 180 11.08 14.05 -14.83
N GLY A 181 11.55 14.28 -16.05
CA GLY A 181 12.46 15.39 -16.37
C GLY A 181 13.93 15.14 -16.01
N VAL A 182 14.63 16.19 -15.61
CA VAL A 182 16.06 16.22 -15.24
C VAL A 182 16.20 16.63 -13.76
N PRO A 183 17.35 16.39 -13.09
CA PRO A 183 17.54 16.87 -11.72
C PRO A 183 17.27 18.38 -11.59
N GLN A 184 16.49 18.75 -10.57
CA GLN A 184 16.09 20.13 -10.30
C GLN A 184 16.68 20.61 -8.97
N THR A 185 16.86 21.93 -8.81
CA THR A 185 17.34 22.53 -7.56
C THR A 185 16.21 22.55 -6.54
N VAL A 186 16.48 22.09 -5.31
CA VAL A 186 15.47 22.00 -4.25
C VAL A 186 14.87 23.38 -3.95
N SER A 187 15.70 24.41 -3.73
CA SER A 187 15.22 25.75 -3.38
C SER A 187 14.41 26.47 -4.46
N GLU A 188 14.44 25.98 -5.70
CA GLU A 188 13.65 26.52 -6.80
C GLU A 188 12.26 25.89 -6.89
N GLN A 189 12.07 24.70 -6.32
CA GLN A 189 10.85 23.90 -6.48
C GLN A 189 10.16 23.60 -5.15
N TRP A 190 10.88 23.66 -4.03
CA TRP A 190 10.38 23.40 -2.69
C TRP A 190 10.60 24.65 -1.85
N ALA A 191 9.56 25.49 -1.74
CA ALA A 191 9.68 26.79 -1.09
C ALA A 191 10.09 26.65 0.39
N GLY A 192 11.17 27.32 0.78
CA GLY A 192 11.72 27.26 2.14
C GLY A 192 12.64 26.08 2.40
N LEU A 193 12.95 25.26 1.40
CA LEU A 193 13.89 24.15 1.50
C LEU A 193 15.17 24.47 0.69
N VAL A 194 16.34 24.02 1.17
CA VAL A 194 17.64 24.36 0.53
C VAL A 194 18.58 23.16 0.33
N GLY A 195 18.56 22.18 1.22
CA GLY A 195 19.51 21.07 1.23
C GLY A 195 20.96 21.50 1.50
N PRO A 196 21.91 20.56 1.64
CA PRO A 196 21.69 19.11 1.71
C PRO A 196 20.92 18.68 2.96
N TYR A 197 20.40 17.45 2.92
CA TYR A 197 19.68 16.84 4.02
C TYR A 197 20.47 15.64 4.56
N ASP A 198 20.37 15.38 5.85
CA ASP A 198 20.91 14.17 6.46
C ASP A 198 19.88 13.03 6.43
N ALA A 199 18.59 13.38 6.49
CA ALA A 199 17.48 12.45 6.30
C ALA A 199 16.23 13.17 5.78
N VAL A 200 15.43 12.43 5.02
CA VAL A 200 14.11 12.87 4.55
C VAL A 200 13.12 11.72 4.72
N TRP A 201 11.93 11.99 5.26
CA TRP A 201 10.87 10.99 5.38
C TRP A 201 9.48 11.61 5.29
N SER A 202 8.47 10.80 5.02
CA SER A 202 7.05 11.18 5.06
C SER A 202 6.34 10.45 6.19
N ALA A 203 5.24 11.01 6.69
CA ALA A 203 4.27 10.25 7.47
C ALA A 203 3.65 9.16 6.58
N ALA A 204 3.57 7.90 7.00
CA ALA A 204 3.17 6.79 6.11
C ALA A 204 1.75 6.92 5.56
N ALA A 205 0.87 7.60 6.30
CA ALA A 205 -0.48 7.95 5.85
C ALA A 205 -0.49 8.76 4.54
N SER A 206 0.65 9.34 4.18
CA SER A 206 0.81 10.10 2.96
C SER A 206 1.30 9.27 1.78
N ALA A 207 1.98 8.11 1.87
CA ALA A 207 2.37 7.37 0.66
C ALA A 207 1.13 6.85 -0.12
N PRO A 208 1.01 7.08 -1.45
CA PRO A 208 -0.17 6.69 -2.20
C PRO A 208 -0.11 5.18 -2.37
N SER A 209 -0.94 4.48 -1.63
CA SER A 209 -1.09 3.05 -1.77
C SER A 209 -2.33 2.78 -2.60
N LYS A 210 -2.24 1.74 -3.44
CA LYS A 210 -3.41 1.14 -4.09
C LYS A 210 -4.52 0.79 -3.07
N VAL A 211 -4.12 0.55 -1.82
CA VAL A 211 -5.01 0.32 -0.68
C VAL A 211 -5.69 1.62 -0.23
N GLY A 212 -4.94 2.68 0.03
CA GLY A 212 -5.43 3.99 0.48
C GLY A 212 -6.34 4.64 -0.55
N ASP A 213 -5.96 4.62 -1.84
CA ASP A 213 -6.81 5.08 -2.95
C ASP A 213 -8.15 4.34 -2.97
N PHE A 214 -8.12 3.01 -2.77
CA PHE A 214 -9.31 2.18 -2.76
C PHE A 214 -10.21 2.49 -1.55
N VAL A 215 -9.62 2.63 -0.36
CA VAL A 215 -10.35 2.98 0.87
C VAL A 215 -10.96 4.37 0.78
N ALA A 216 -10.21 5.38 0.34
CA ALA A 216 -10.69 6.74 0.18
C ALA A 216 -11.86 6.82 -0.82
N ARG A 217 -11.79 6.03 -1.90
CA ARG A 217 -12.81 6.05 -2.96
C ARG A 217 -14.07 5.27 -2.64
N TYR A 218 -13.95 4.13 -1.98
CA TYR A 218 -15.06 3.18 -1.81
C TYR A 218 -15.48 2.95 -0.36
N GLY A 219 -14.73 3.49 0.61
CA GLY A 219 -14.98 3.28 2.03
C GLY A 219 -16.37 3.71 2.48
N SER A 220 -16.82 4.88 2.04
CA SER A 220 -18.15 5.40 2.39
C SER A 220 -19.30 4.53 1.86
N TYR A 221 -19.12 3.86 0.71
CA TYR A 221 -20.13 2.91 0.20
C TYR A 221 -20.20 1.64 1.04
N ALA A 222 -19.07 1.17 1.55
CA ALA A 222 -19.04 0.04 2.47
C ALA A 222 -19.65 0.39 3.83
N ASP A 223 -19.42 1.60 4.34
CA ASP A 223 -20.02 2.08 5.60
C ASP A 223 -21.55 2.24 5.47
N ALA A 224 -22.01 2.76 4.33
CA ALA A 224 -23.43 2.84 4.00
C ALA A 224 -24.06 1.44 3.89
N SER A 225 -23.37 0.51 3.23
CA SER A 225 -23.80 -0.89 3.11
C SER A 225 -23.84 -1.59 4.48
N GLU A 226 -22.85 -1.38 5.35
CA GLU A 226 -22.84 -1.90 6.72
C GLU A 226 -24.03 -1.38 7.53
N SER A 227 -24.30 -0.08 7.45
CA SER A 227 -25.44 0.54 8.14
C SER A 227 -26.78 -0.08 7.72
N ALA A 228 -26.93 -0.42 6.43
CA ALA A 228 -28.15 -1.02 5.91
C ALA A 228 -28.23 -2.54 6.14
N THR A 229 -27.11 -3.24 6.05
CA THR A 229 -27.07 -4.71 5.89
C THR A 229 -26.40 -5.44 7.05
N GLY A 230 -25.75 -4.73 7.98
CA GLY A 230 -25.03 -5.31 9.11
C GLY A 230 -23.83 -6.17 8.71
N VAL A 231 -23.43 -6.17 7.43
CA VAL A 231 -22.18 -6.78 6.97
C VAL A 231 -21.06 -5.79 7.30
N PRO A 232 -20.02 -6.17 8.07
CA PRO A 232 -18.97 -5.23 8.45
C PRO A 232 -18.32 -4.56 7.23
N ALA A 233 -18.13 -3.23 7.26
CA ALA A 233 -17.60 -2.48 6.13
C ALA A 233 -16.21 -2.99 5.71
N LEU A 234 -15.40 -3.41 6.68
CA LEU A 234 -14.08 -4.01 6.44
C LEU A 234 -14.16 -5.30 5.60
N VAL A 235 -15.18 -6.14 5.83
CA VAL A 235 -15.41 -7.36 5.06
C VAL A 235 -15.84 -7.01 3.63
N THR A 236 -16.80 -6.10 3.49
CA THR A 236 -17.29 -5.66 2.17
C THR A 236 -16.16 -5.05 1.33
N LEU A 237 -15.34 -4.18 1.92
CA LEU A 237 -14.16 -3.61 1.24
C LEU A 237 -13.12 -4.68 0.92
N GLY A 238 -12.84 -5.59 1.85
CA GLY A 238 -11.87 -6.66 1.65
C GLY A 238 -12.26 -7.57 0.48
N GLN A 239 -13.52 -7.96 0.40
CA GLN A 239 -14.04 -8.76 -0.72
C GLN A 239 -14.04 -7.95 -2.02
N ALA A 240 -14.52 -6.71 -2.01
CA ALA A 240 -14.48 -5.86 -3.21
C ALA A 240 -13.04 -5.68 -3.74
N ALA A 241 -12.07 -5.43 -2.84
CA ALA A 241 -10.66 -5.29 -3.19
C ALA A 241 -10.09 -6.59 -3.76
N LEU A 242 -10.35 -7.72 -3.11
CA LEU A 242 -9.84 -9.02 -3.53
C LEU A 242 -10.38 -9.42 -4.91
N GLU A 243 -11.69 -9.29 -5.12
CA GLU A 243 -12.37 -9.75 -6.33
C GLU A 243 -12.11 -8.84 -7.55
N SER A 244 -11.96 -7.53 -7.34
CA SER A 244 -11.72 -6.56 -8.42
C SER A 244 -10.24 -6.21 -8.66
N GLY A 245 -9.33 -6.77 -7.87
CA GLY A 245 -7.93 -6.37 -7.88
C GLY A 245 -7.72 -4.91 -7.43
N TRP A 246 -8.39 -4.52 -6.34
CA TRP A 246 -8.49 -3.18 -5.79
C TRP A 246 -9.07 -2.15 -6.78
N GLY A 247 -10.15 -2.54 -7.46
CA GLY A 247 -10.90 -1.68 -8.37
C GLY A 247 -10.32 -1.60 -9.79
N GLU A 248 -9.18 -2.21 -10.07
CA GLU A 248 -8.57 -2.21 -11.43
C GLU A 248 -9.45 -2.93 -12.46
N LYS A 249 -10.23 -3.93 -12.03
CA LYS A 249 -11.08 -4.75 -12.90
C LYS A 249 -12.48 -4.89 -12.32
N ALA A 250 -13.27 -3.84 -12.45
CA ALA A 250 -14.70 -3.82 -12.08
C ALA A 250 -15.59 -3.35 -13.25
N PRO A 251 -15.61 -4.06 -14.39
CA PRO A 251 -16.45 -3.66 -15.54
C PRO A 251 -17.91 -3.53 -15.10
N GLY A 252 -18.57 -2.44 -15.50
CA GLY A 252 -19.96 -2.15 -15.09
C GLY A 252 -20.16 -2.06 -13.58
N ASN A 253 -19.16 -1.57 -12.83
CA ASN A 253 -19.16 -1.47 -11.37
C ASN A 253 -19.33 -2.81 -10.63
N ASN A 254 -19.02 -3.94 -11.27
CA ASN A 254 -19.16 -5.25 -10.63
C ASN A 254 -17.89 -5.63 -9.86
N PHE A 255 -17.74 -5.07 -8.67
CA PHE A 255 -16.58 -5.30 -7.80
C PHE A 255 -16.48 -6.72 -7.26
N PHE A 256 -17.58 -7.48 -7.25
CA PHE A 256 -17.69 -8.78 -6.58
C PHE A 256 -17.84 -9.97 -7.56
N GLY A 257 -17.58 -9.74 -8.85
CA GLY A 257 -17.61 -10.80 -9.86
C GLY A 257 -18.97 -11.47 -10.05
N VAL A 258 -20.09 -10.79 -9.74
CA VAL A 258 -21.42 -11.40 -9.72
C VAL A 258 -21.86 -11.76 -11.15
N LYS A 259 -22.05 -13.05 -11.43
CA LYS A 259 -22.63 -13.54 -12.68
C LYS A 259 -24.09 -13.12 -12.80
N ALA A 260 -24.51 -12.70 -13.99
CA ALA A 260 -25.92 -12.38 -14.23
C ALA A 260 -26.71 -13.63 -14.63
N LYS A 261 -27.96 -13.72 -14.17
CA LYS A 261 -28.85 -14.83 -14.49
C LYS A 261 -29.64 -14.55 -15.75
N ALA A 262 -30.09 -15.61 -16.43
CA ALA A 262 -30.99 -15.51 -17.58
C ALA A 262 -32.34 -14.84 -17.28
N SER A 263 -32.69 -14.62 -16.00
CA SER A 263 -33.89 -13.92 -15.54
C SER A 263 -33.70 -12.44 -15.21
N ASP A 264 -32.47 -11.94 -15.08
CA ASP A 264 -32.22 -10.53 -14.68
C ASP A 264 -32.67 -9.52 -15.75
N PRO A 265 -33.02 -8.26 -15.47
CA PRO A 265 -33.34 -7.33 -16.56
C PRO A 265 -32.17 -7.17 -17.55
N PRO A 266 -32.38 -7.19 -18.89
CA PRO A 266 -31.29 -7.14 -19.87
C PRO A 266 -30.31 -5.97 -19.68
N GLU A 267 -30.81 -4.81 -19.26
CA GLU A 267 -30.05 -3.59 -18.95
C GLU A 267 -29.12 -3.73 -17.74
N THR A 268 -29.31 -4.76 -16.91
CA THR A 268 -28.47 -5.03 -15.73
C THR A 268 -27.43 -6.12 -15.98
N ARG A 269 -27.20 -6.47 -17.25
CA ARG A 269 -26.25 -7.51 -17.65
C ARG A 269 -25.33 -7.03 -18.76
N GLN A 270 -24.10 -7.53 -18.76
CA GLN A 270 -23.12 -7.31 -19.82
C GLN A 270 -22.34 -8.59 -20.09
N LEU A 271 -21.88 -8.76 -21.34
CA LEU A 271 -20.93 -9.80 -21.70
C LEU A 271 -19.51 -9.32 -21.38
N VAL A 272 -18.82 -10.02 -20.50
CA VAL A 272 -17.43 -9.74 -20.12
C VAL A 272 -16.56 -10.91 -20.48
N ARG A 273 -15.39 -10.64 -21.06
CA ARG A 273 -14.36 -11.65 -21.29
C ARG A 273 -13.80 -12.12 -19.96
N THR A 274 -13.81 -13.42 -19.72
CA THR A 274 -13.34 -14.04 -18.47
C THR A 274 -12.53 -15.30 -18.77
N HIS A 275 -11.73 -15.72 -17.79
CA HIS A 275 -10.94 -16.94 -17.84
C HIS A 275 -11.47 -17.96 -16.83
N GLU A 276 -11.81 -19.16 -17.29
CA GLU A 276 -12.36 -20.22 -16.46
C GLU A 276 -11.50 -21.49 -16.59
N VAL A 277 -11.33 -22.25 -15.51
CA VAL A 277 -10.64 -23.55 -15.55
C VAL A 277 -11.63 -24.65 -15.28
N LEU A 278 -11.95 -25.48 -16.27
CA LEU A 278 -13.02 -26.47 -16.19
C LEU A 278 -12.51 -27.90 -16.41
N SER A 279 -13.24 -28.88 -15.91
CA SER A 279 -12.87 -30.31 -16.00
C SER A 279 -13.24 -30.97 -17.32
N ARG A 280 -14.01 -30.29 -18.17
CA ARG A 280 -14.54 -30.82 -19.43
C ARG A 280 -14.47 -29.77 -20.55
N PRO A 281 -14.33 -30.17 -21.82
CA PRO A 281 -14.16 -29.27 -22.96
C PRO A 281 -15.46 -28.83 -23.65
N ASP A 282 -16.63 -29.26 -23.16
CA ASP A 282 -17.93 -29.08 -23.80
C ASP A 282 -18.92 -28.19 -23.00
N VAL A 283 -18.40 -27.32 -22.12
CA VAL A 283 -19.24 -26.37 -21.39
C VAL A 283 -19.77 -25.28 -22.32
N GLN A 284 -21.08 -25.04 -22.30
CA GLN A 284 -21.72 -23.96 -23.06
C GLN A 284 -21.52 -22.61 -22.38
N PHE A 285 -21.04 -21.65 -23.16
CA PHE A 285 -20.94 -20.24 -22.80
C PHE A 285 -21.68 -19.39 -23.85
N PRO A 286 -22.08 -18.15 -23.51
CA PRO A 286 -22.62 -17.22 -24.50
C PRO A 286 -21.70 -17.03 -25.71
N GLU A 287 -20.39 -16.95 -25.48
CA GLU A 287 -19.37 -16.90 -26.53
C GLU A 287 -18.11 -17.62 -26.06
N VAL A 288 -17.61 -18.55 -26.87
CA VAL A 288 -16.34 -19.24 -26.62
C VAL A 288 -15.27 -18.64 -27.53
N ILE A 289 -14.18 -18.13 -26.94
CA ILE A 289 -13.05 -17.54 -27.67
C ILE A 289 -11.98 -18.61 -27.91
N SER A 290 -11.58 -19.34 -26.86
CA SER A 290 -10.67 -20.48 -26.98
C SER A 290 -10.85 -21.49 -25.84
N VAL A 291 -10.49 -22.74 -26.12
CA VAL A 291 -10.43 -23.83 -25.14
C VAL A 291 -9.09 -24.53 -25.32
N THR A 292 -8.25 -24.53 -24.28
CA THR A 292 -6.90 -25.09 -24.31
C THR A 292 -6.77 -26.22 -23.28
N PRO A 293 -6.41 -27.45 -23.67
CA PRO A 293 -6.17 -28.52 -22.70
C PRO A 293 -4.93 -28.24 -21.86
N ARG A 294 -5.03 -28.55 -20.55
CA ARG A 294 -3.95 -28.40 -19.58
C ARG A 294 -3.29 -29.76 -19.27
N PRO A 295 -2.02 -29.77 -18.84
CA PRO A 295 -1.34 -31.00 -18.42
C PRO A 295 -2.01 -31.74 -17.25
N ASP A 296 -2.77 -31.03 -16.42
CA ASP A 296 -3.50 -31.57 -15.27
C ASP A 296 -4.85 -32.24 -15.65
N GLY A 297 -5.15 -32.35 -16.95
CA GLY A 297 -6.40 -32.92 -17.46
C GLY A 297 -7.61 -31.98 -17.40
N ARG A 298 -7.42 -30.71 -17.02
CA ARG A 298 -8.44 -29.65 -17.09
C ARG A 298 -8.30 -28.86 -18.40
N TYR A 299 -9.16 -27.87 -18.58
CA TYR A 299 -9.21 -27.01 -19.75
C TYR A 299 -9.24 -25.55 -19.33
N ASP A 300 -8.34 -24.74 -19.90
CA ASP A 300 -8.38 -23.29 -19.81
C ASP A 300 -9.36 -22.75 -20.87
N TYR A 301 -10.37 -22.01 -20.40
CA TYR A 301 -11.40 -21.38 -21.21
C TYR A 301 -11.18 -19.88 -21.23
N ASP A 302 -11.10 -19.31 -22.43
CA ASP A 302 -11.27 -17.89 -22.67
C ASP A 302 -12.63 -17.68 -23.33
N VAL A 303 -13.53 -16.98 -22.66
CA VAL A 303 -14.96 -16.92 -23.03
C VAL A 303 -15.52 -15.53 -22.74
N ARG A 304 -16.65 -15.18 -23.35
CA ARG A 304 -17.51 -14.13 -22.79
C ARG A 304 -18.68 -14.77 -22.06
N ASP A 305 -18.92 -14.28 -20.85
CA ASP A 305 -20.03 -14.71 -20.01
C ASP A 305 -20.80 -13.51 -19.45
N TRP A 306 -22.03 -13.74 -18.99
CA TRP A 306 -22.90 -12.69 -18.49
C TRP A 306 -22.55 -12.34 -17.04
N PHE A 307 -22.23 -11.08 -16.81
CA PHE A 307 -22.01 -10.50 -15.48
C PHE A 307 -23.00 -9.38 -15.22
N ARG A 308 -23.30 -9.17 -13.93
CA ARG A 308 -24.12 -8.05 -13.47
C ARG A 308 -23.45 -6.72 -13.83
N VAL A 309 -24.28 -5.73 -14.10
CA VAL A 309 -23.93 -4.30 -14.18
C VAL A 309 -24.66 -3.58 -13.07
N TYR A 310 -23.97 -2.64 -12.44
CA TYR A 310 -24.53 -1.74 -11.44
C TYR A 310 -24.38 -0.29 -11.94
N PRO A 311 -25.42 0.55 -11.79
CA PRO A 311 -25.37 1.97 -12.10
C PRO A 311 -24.24 2.73 -11.40
N SER A 312 -23.89 2.33 -10.16
CA SER A 312 -22.83 2.94 -9.36
C SER A 312 -22.10 1.91 -8.49
N PRO A 313 -20.90 2.24 -7.97
CA PRO A 313 -20.26 1.45 -6.92
C PRO A 313 -21.15 1.29 -5.68
N GLU A 314 -21.87 2.34 -5.26
CA GLU A 314 -22.79 2.29 -4.12
C GLU A 314 -23.84 1.19 -4.28
N GLU A 315 -24.45 1.07 -5.46
CA GLU A 315 -25.43 0.02 -5.75
C GLU A 315 -24.81 -1.37 -5.74
N ALA A 316 -23.57 -1.52 -6.23
CA ALA A 316 -22.86 -2.80 -6.19
C ALA A 316 -22.58 -3.24 -4.75
N PHE A 317 -22.11 -2.33 -3.90
CA PHE A 317 -21.80 -2.58 -2.49
C PHE A 317 -23.06 -2.87 -1.68
N SER A 318 -24.16 -2.18 -1.98
CA SER A 318 -25.46 -2.41 -1.36
C SER A 318 -26.02 -3.78 -1.75
N ALA A 319 -26.01 -4.11 -3.04
CA ALA A 319 -26.47 -5.41 -3.54
C ALA A 319 -25.64 -6.58 -2.97
N HIS A 320 -24.34 -6.40 -2.76
CA HIS A 320 -23.51 -7.39 -2.10
C HIS A 320 -23.92 -7.62 -0.64
N GLY A 321 -24.10 -6.55 0.13
CA GLY A 321 -24.56 -6.65 1.52
C GLY A 321 -25.94 -7.31 1.63
N GLU A 322 -26.87 -6.94 0.75
CA GLU A 322 -28.20 -7.54 0.65
C GLU A 322 -28.13 -9.02 0.28
N PHE A 323 -27.23 -9.41 -0.62
CA PHE A 323 -27.01 -10.81 -0.98
C PHE A 323 -26.56 -11.64 0.22
N LEU A 324 -25.60 -11.14 1.01
CA LEU A 324 -25.15 -11.83 2.21
C LEU A 324 -26.26 -11.92 3.27
N ARG A 325 -26.95 -10.80 3.54
CA ARG A 325 -28.04 -10.74 4.53
C ARG A 325 -29.27 -11.56 4.13
N GLY A 326 -29.63 -11.57 2.86
CA GLY A 326 -30.82 -12.26 2.35
C GLY A 326 -30.64 -13.75 2.13
N ASN A 327 -29.41 -14.26 2.14
CA ASN A 327 -29.13 -15.67 1.88
C ASN A 327 -28.88 -16.43 3.19
N SER A 328 -29.79 -17.34 3.54
CA SER A 328 -29.74 -18.12 4.78
C SER A 328 -28.45 -18.93 4.95
N ARG A 329 -27.73 -19.22 3.85
CA ARG A 329 -26.39 -19.83 3.88
C ARG A 329 -25.40 -19.05 4.76
N TYR A 330 -25.48 -17.73 4.77
CA TYR A 330 -24.55 -16.86 5.50
C TYR A 330 -25.09 -16.39 6.85
N ALA A 331 -26.28 -16.85 7.27
CA ALA A 331 -26.89 -16.46 8.54
C ALA A 331 -25.95 -16.63 9.75
N PRO A 332 -25.12 -17.71 9.87
CA PRO A 332 -24.17 -17.83 10.97
C PRO A 332 -23.12 -16.72 11.05
N ALA A 333 -22.77 -16.07 9.92
CA ALA A 333 -21.81 -14.97 9.94
C ALA A 333 -22.34 -13.75 10.70
N PHE A 334 -23.66 -13.54 10.71
CA PHE A 334 -24.30 -12.42 11.40
C PHE A 334 -24.30 -12.53 12.93
N GLU A 335 -23.82 -13.64 13.50
CA GLU A 335 -23.49 -13.75 14.93
C GLU A 335 -22.18 -13.03 15.27
N HIS A 336 -21.40 -12.63 14.25
CA HIS A 336 -20.06 -12.06 14.38
C HIS A 336 -19.95 -10.63 13.84
N THR A 337 -21.03 -9.86 13.79
CA THR A 337 -20.98 -8.49 13.21
C THR A 337 -20.03 -7.54 13.96
N GLY A 338 -19.71 -7.81 15.23
CA GLY A 338 -18.71 -7.07 16.02
C GLY A 338 -17.26 -7.54 15.84
N ASP A 339 -17.01 -8.63 15.10
CA ASP A 339 -15.67 -9.14 14.78
C ASP A 339 -15.61 -9.42 13.26
N PRO A 340 -15.10 -8.46 12.45
CA PRO A 340 -15.10 -8.59 11.00
C PRO A 340 -14.27 -9.81 10.52
N TYR A 341 -13.23 -10.21 11.24
CA TYR A 341 -12.43 -11.37 10.88
C TYR A 341 -13.17 -12.68 11.17
N ALA A 342 -13.91 -12.77 12.27
CA ALA A 342 -14.81 -13.91 12.53
C ALA A 342 -15.96 -13.96 11.52
N PHE A 343 -16.53 -12.81 11.16
CA PHE A 343 -17.55 -12.70 10.11
C PHE A 343 -17.01 -13.24 8.77
N ALA A 344 -15.84 -12.79 8.33
CA ALA A 344 -15.20 -13.24 7.09
C ALA A 344 -14.93 -14.75 7.09
N ARG A 345 -14.44 -15.30 8.21
CA ARG A 345 -14.24 -16.75 8.37
C ARG A 345 -15.56 -17.53 8.25
N ALA A 346 -16.64 -17.02 8.86
CA ALA A 346 -17.95 -17.66 8.77
C ALA A 346 -18.53 -17.62 7.35
N VAL A 347 -18.38 -16.51 6.62
CA VAL A 347 -18.75 -16.40 5.20
C VAL A 347 -17.95 -17.38 4.34
N ALA A 348 -16.63 -17.48 4.57
CA ALA A 348 -15.77 -18.43 3.87
C ALA A 348 -16.16 -19.89 4.16
N ALA A 349 -16.38 -20.24 5.43
CA ALA A 349 -16.80 -21.57 5.86
C ALA A 349 -18.17 -21.97 5.28
N ALA A 350 -19.03 -20.98 5.04
CA ALA A 350 -20.32 -21.17 4.37
C ALA A 350 -20.21 -21.38 2.84
N GLY A 351 -19.01 -21.36 2.27
CA GLY A 351 -18.74 -21.67 0.86
C GLY A 351 -18.91 -20.50 -0.09
N TYR A 352 -18.55 -19.29 0.34
CA TYR A 352 -18.51 -18.11 -0.55
C TYR A 352 -17.53 -18.29 -1.71
N ALA A 353 -16.35 -18.84 -1.44
CA ALA A 353 -15.32 -19.15 -2.43
C ALA A 353 -14.86 -20.61 -2.31
N THR A 354 -14.38 -21.17 -3.42
CA THR A 354 -13.88 -22.56 -3.49
C THR A 354 -12.40 -22.69 -3.17
N ALA A 355 -11.65 -21.57 -3.13
CA ALA A 355 -10.23 -21.57 -2.83
C ALA A 355 -9.98 -21.91 -1.35
N PRO A 356 -9.10 -22.89 -1.04
CA PRO A 356 -8.90 -23.37 0.34
C PRO A 356 -8.25 -22.32 1.26
N ASN A 357 -7.53 -21.34 0.70
CA ASN A 357 -6.86 -20.26 1.43
C ASN A 357 -7.64 -18.94 1.39
N TYR A 358 -8.91 -18.94 0.95
CA TYR A 358 -9.68 -17.71 0.75
C TYR A 358 -9.77 -16.86 2.03
N SER A 359 -10.03 -17.48 3.19
CA SER A 359 -10.14 -16.77 4.47
C SER A 359 -8.85 -16.04 4.84
N ASP A 360 -7.70 -16.66 4.57
CA ASP A 360 -6.40 -16.11 4.95
C ASP A 360 -6.01 -14.95 4.04
N VAL A 361 -6.26 -15.10 2.74
CA VAL A 361 -6.05 -14.04 1.75
C VAL A 361 -6.97 -12.85 2.05
N LEU A 362 -8.26 -13.11 2.28
CA LEU A 362 -9.22 -12.07 2.64
C LEU A 362 -8.84 -11.37 3.95
N ALA A 363 -8.44 -12.11 4.99
CA ALA A 363 -7.98 -11.51 6.25
C ALA A 363 -6.71 -10.67 6.07
N SER A 364 -5.79 -11.08 5.19
CA SER A 364 -4.62 -10.27 4.83
C SER A 364 -5.02 -8.98 4.13
N THR A 365 -5.93 -9.04 3.16
CA THR A 365 -6.47 -7.86 2.47
C THR A 365 -7.17 -6.91 3.44
N MET A 366 -7.97 -7.45 4.36
CA MET A 366 -8.65 -6.67 5.40
C MET A 366 -7.65 -5.96 6.32
N ARG A 367 -6.60 -6.64 6.79
CA ARG A 367 -5.54 -5.99 7.61
C ARG A 367 -4.90 -4.82 6.90
N SER A 368 -4.62 -4.96 5.60
CA SER A 368 -4.10 -3.85 4.81
C SER A 368 -5.07 -2.67 4.77
N ILE A 369 -6.38 -2.92 4.61
CA ILE A 369 -7.42 -1.88 4.59
C ILE A 369 -7.59 -1.22 5.95
N GLU A 370 -7.58 -2.00 7.03
CA GLU A 370 -7.71 -1.52 8.41
C GLU A 370 -6.60 -0.55 8.78
N ALA A 371 -5.36 -0.79 8.30
CA ALA A 371 -4.25 0.13 8.49
C ALA A 371 -4.40 1.49 7.76
N HIS A 372 -5.39 1.63 6.87
CA HIS A 372 -5.64 2.84 6.08
C HIS A 372 -7.01 3.50 6.39
N ARG A 373 -7.72 3.04 7.43
CA ARG A 373 -9.07 3.50 7.77
C ARG A 373 -9.11 4.41 8.99
#